data_AF-A0A1M6SME0-F1
#
_entry.id   AF-A0A1M6SME0-F1
#
_cell.length_a   1.000
_cell.length_b   1.000
_cell.length_c   1.000
_cell.angle_alpha   90.00
_cell.angle_beta   90.00
_cell.angle_gamma   90.00
#
_symmetry.space_group_name_H-M   'P 1'
#
loop_
_entity.id
_entity.type
_entity.pdbx_description
1 polymer ?
#
loop_
_entity_poly.entity_id
_entity_poly.type
_entity_poly.pdbx_seq_one_letter_code
_entity_poly.pdbx_strand_id
1 'polypeptide(L)'
;MMGLPEAELDRVRDLARSVAAHRRAGGELDSLPVPQQIAVQGMGEAERQVFLEELARADAAHGRAGFHAALGQWHAGRPDEPDPEGVP
;
A
#
# COMPACT_ATOMS: atom_id res chain seq x y z
N MET A 1 5.80 -27.34 5.29
CA MET A 1 5.04 -26.12 5.64
C MET A 1 3.75 -26.20 4.84
N MET A 2 2.59 -26.46 5.48
CA MET A 2 1.32 -26.42 4.77
C MET A 2 0.94 -24.94 4.59
N GLY A 3 0.90 -24.48 3.35
CA GLY A 3 0.43 -23.14 3.03
C GLY A 3 -1.07 -23.03 3.28
N LEU A 4 -1.54 -21.82 3.56
CA LEU A 4 -2.97 -21.53 3.67
C LEU A 4 -3.68 -21.95 2.37
N PRO A 5 -4.94 -22.41 2.45
CA PRO A 5 -5.78 -22.57 1.26
C PRO A 5 -5.84 -21.27 0.45
N GLU A 6 -5.88 -21.35 -0.88
CA GLU A 6 -5.88 -20.18 -1.78
C GLU A 6 -6.96 -19.16 -1.42
N ALA A 7 -8.17 -19.62 -1.09
CA ALA A 7 -9.28 -18.76 -0.71
C ALA A 7 -9.05 -18.01 0.62
N GLU A 8 -8.28 -18.60 1.54
CA GLU A 8 -7.93 -17.99 2.82
C GLU A 8 -6.79 -16.98 2.62
N LEU A 9 -5.81 -17.35 1.80
CA LEU A 9 -4.73 -16.46 1.35
C LEU A 9 -5.27 -15.18 0.70
N ASP A 10 -6.24 -15.30 -0.21
CA ASP A 10 -6.84 -14.15 -0.89
C ASP A 10 -7.62 -13.26 0.07
N ARG A 11 -8.35 -13.83 1.03
CA ARG A 11 -9.03 -13.06 2.08
C ARG A 11 -8.03 -12.28 2.94
N VAL A 12 -6.92 -12.91 3.33
CA VAL A 12 -5.86 -12.27 4.13
C VAL A 12 -5.22 -11.12 3.34
N ARG A 13 -4.96 -11.31 2.04
CA ARG A 13 -4.44 -10.28 1.13
C ARG A 13 -5.39 -9.09 0.98
N ASP A 14 -6.67 -9.36 0.76
CA ASP A 14 -7.69 -8.31 0.65
C ASP A 14 -7.80 -7.51 1.95
N LEU A 15 -7.79 -8.19 3.10
CA LEU A 15 -7.80 -7.54 4.40
C LEU A 15 -6.56 -6.68 4.62
N ALA A 16 -5.36 -7.18 4.31
CA ALA A 16 -4.11 -6.42 4.41
C ALA A 16 -4.15 -5.14 3.55
N ARG A 17 -4.67 -5.24 2.32
CA ARG A 17 -4.88 -4.07 1.44
C ARG A 17 -5.88 -3.07 2.02
N SER A 18 -6.98 -3.54 2.58
CA SER A 18 -7.99 -2.68 3.23
C SER A 18 -7.38 -1.95 4.44
N VAL A 19 -6.65 -2.66 5.29
CA VAL A 19 -6.00 -2.08 6.49
C VAL A 19 -4.92 -1.06 6.10
N ALA A 20 -4.11 -1.35 5.07
CA ALA A 20 -3.15 -0.38 4.52
C ALA A 20 -3.84 0.88 3.99
N ALA A 21 -4.98 0.74 3.31
CA ALA A 21 -5.77 1.88 2.85
C ALA A 21 -6.31 2.72 4.01
N HIS A 22 -6.84 2.08 5.06
CA HIS A 22 -7.32 2.74 6.26
C HIS A 22 -6.22 3.54 6.97
N ARG A 23 -5.05 2.93 7.17
CA ARG A 23 -3.88 3.59 7.78
C ARG A 23 -3.42 4.81 6.99
N ARG A 24 -3.44 4.74 5.65
CA ARG A 24 -3.11 5.89 4.80
C ARG A 24 -4.11 7.03 4.90
N ALA A 25 -5.37 6.74 5.19
CA ALA A 25 -6.38 7.76 5.46
C ALA A 25 -6.25 8.39 6.87
N GLY A 26 -5.21 8.01 7.64
CA GLY A 26 -5.00 8.47 9.01
C GLY A 26 -5.76 7.64 10.06
N GLY A 27 -6.30 6.49 9.68
CA GLY A 27 -7.01 5.60 10.58
C GLY A 27 -6.08 4.68 11.37
N GLU A 28 -6.28 4.61 12.68
CA GLU A 28 -5.60 3.67 13.58
C GLU A 28 -6.18 2.25 13.46
N LEU A 29 -5.40 1.23 13.83
CA LEU A 29 -5.86 -0.18 13.84
C LEU A 29 -7.13 -0.37 14.69
N ASP A 30 -7.22 0.31 15.82
CA ASP A 30 -8.38 0.23 16.73
C ASP A 30 -9.63 0.94 16.18
N SER A 31 -9.45 1.74 15.10
CA SER A 31 -10.53 2.45 14.41
C SER A 31 -11.00 1.73 13.14
N LEU A 32 -10.49 0.52 12.86
CA LEU A 32 -10.99 -0.29 11.75
C LEU A 32 -12.48 -0.61 11.93
N PRO A 33 -13.25 -0.83 10.86
CA PRO A 33 -14.58 -1.38 10.96
C PRO A 33 -14.59 -2.67 11.79
N VAL A 34 -15.59 -2.83 12.68
CA VAL A 34 -15.69 -3.97 13.62
C VAL A 34 -15.46 -5.34 12.95
N PRO A 35 -16.02 -5.65 11.76
CA PRO A 35 -15.74 -6.93 11.09
C PRO A 35 -14.25 -7.16 10.77
N GLN A 36 -13.51 -6.09 10.46
CA GLN A 36 -12.08 -6.17 10.16
C GLN A 36 -11.26 -6.33 11.43
N GLN A 37 -11.66 -5.70 12.53
CA GLN A 37 -11.03 -5.92 13.84
C GLN A 37 -11.16 -7.38 14.27
N ILE A 38 -12.36 -7.95 14.17
CA ILE A 38 -12.62 -9.36 14.49
C ILE A 38 -11.77 -10.27 13.60
N ALA A 39 -11.69 -9.98 12.30
CA ALA A 39 -10.88 -10.76 11.37
C ALA A 39 -9.39 -10.73 11.74
N VAL A 40 -8.82 -9.57 12.05
CA VAL A 40 -7.41 -9.45 12.45
C VAL A 40 -7.15 -10.14 13.80
N GLN A 41 -8.05 -10.03 14.76
CA GLN A 41 -7.91 -10.64 16.09
C GLN A 41 -8.10 -12.16 16.06
N GLY A 42 -8.91 -12.67 15.12
CA GLY A 42 -9.20 -14.09 14.98
C GLY A 42 -8.16 -14.89 14.19
N MET A 43 -7.13 -14.25 13.63
CA MET A 43 -6.13 -14.92 12.80
C MET A 43 -5.32 -15.95 13.58
N GLY A 44 -5.15 -17.12 12.99
CA GLY A 44 -4.12 -18.07 13.37
C GLY A 44 -2.72 -17.54 13.03
N GLU A 45 -1.69 -18.22 13.55
CA GLU A 45 -0.29 -17.79 13.38
C GLU A 45 0.14 -17.72 11.90
N ALA A 46 -0.26 -18.71 11.09
CA ALA A 46 0.03 -18.74 9.66
C ALA A 46 -0.65 -17.60 8.89
N GLU A 47 -1.93 -17.33 9.17
CA GLU A 47 -2.67 -16.20 8.59
C GLU A 47 -2.04 -14.86 8.97
N ARG A 48 -1.66 -14.72 10.24
CA ARG A 48 -1.02 -13.51 10.75
C ARG A 48 0.32 -13.23 10.08
N GLN A 49 1.12 -14.26 9.82
CA GLN A 49 2.38 -14.09 9.12
C GLN A 49 2.16 -13.58 7.68
N VAL A 50 1.25 -14.21 6.93
CA VAL A 50 0.89 -13.77 5.58
C VAL A 50 0.30 -12.35 5.60
N PHE A 51 -0.56 -12.04 6.57
CA PHE A 51 -1.16 -10.72 6.73
C PHE A 51 -0.09 -9.63 6.88
N LEU A 52 0.89 -9.84 7.75
CA LEU A 52 1.97 -8.88 7.98
C LEU A 52 2.85 -8.68 6.74
N GLU A 53 3.16 -9.77 6.03
CA GLU A 53 3.93 -9.70 4.77
C GLU A 53 3.19 -8.91 3.69
N GLU A 54 1.90 -9.19 3.49
CA GLU A 54 1.08 -8.50 2.50
C GLU A 54 0.78 -7.05 2.90
N LEU A 55 0.66 -6.76 4.20
CA LEU A 55 0.52 -5.39 4.72
C LEU A 55 1.77 -4.57 4.41
N ALA A 56 2.95 -5.11 4.73
CA ALA A 56 4.22 -4.45 4.41
C ALA A 56 4.41 -4.25 2.89
N ARG A 57 3.97 -5.23 2.08
CA ARG A 57 4.00 -5.13 0.62
C ARG A 57 3.08 -4.03 0.10
N ALA A 58 1.87 -3.90 0.65
CA ALA A 58 0.91 -2.87 0.27
C ALA A 58 1.44 -1.46 0.61
N ASP A 59 2.02 -1.28 1.80
CA ASP A 59 2.65 -0.03 2.22
C ASP A 59 3.82 0.34 1.29
N ALA A 60 4.71 -0.60 0.98
CA ALA A 60 5.85 -0.39 0.09
C ALA A 60 5.43 -0.05 -1.36
N ALA A 61 4.41 -0.72 -1.88
CA ALA A 61 3.87 -0.43 -3.21
C ALA A 61 3.35 1.01 -3.31
N HIS A 62 2.70 1.49 -2.25
CA HIS A 62 2.23 2.88 -2.19
C HIS A 62 3.37 3.89 -2.08
N GLY A 63 4.37 3.64 -1.23
CA GLY A 63 5.54 4.51 -1.11
C GLY A 63 6.26 4.69 -2.44
N ARG A 64 6.43 3.61 -3.21
CA ARG A 64 6.97 3.69 -4.58
C ARG A 64 6.09 4.52 -5.50
N ALA A 65 4.78 4.30 -5.50
CA ALA A 65 3.87 5.08 -6.35
C ALA A 65 3.88 6.58 -6.02
N GLY A 66 3.86 6.93 -4.73
CA GLY A 66 3.97 8.32 -4.26
C GLY A 66 5.29 8.97 -4.66
N PHE A 67 6.40 8.24 -4.53
CA PHE A 67 7.71 8.71 -4.98
C PHE A 67 7.75 8.98 -6.49
N HIS A 68 7.25 8.05 -7.32
CA HIS A 68 7.17 8.25 -8.76
C HIS A 68 6.26 9.45 -9.13
N ALA A 69 5.14 9.63 -8.43
CA ALA A 69 4.26 10.77 -8.64
C ALA A 69 4.91 12.11 -8.25
N ALA A 70 5.69 12.14 -7.17
CA ALA A 70 6.45 13.31 -6.76
C ALA A 70 7.56 13.65 -7.78
N LEU A 71 8.27 12.64 -8.29
CA LEU A 71 9.25 12.83 -9.36
C LEU A 71 8.58 13.37 -10.64
N GLY A 72 7.45 12.82 -11.06
CA GLY A 72 6.69 13.31 -12.21
C GLY A 72 6.29 14.78 -12.07
N GLN A 73 5.81 15.19 -10.89
CA GLN A 73 5.47 16.59 -10.59
C GLN A 73 6.70 17.50 -10.61
N TRP A 74 7.83 17.06 -10.05
CA TRP A 74 9.08 17.81 -10.10
C TRP A 74 9.57 18.01 -11.54
N HIS A 75 9.48 16.98 -12.39
CA HIS A 75 9.81 17.09 -13.81
C HIS A 75 8.84 18.02 -14.57
N ALA A 76 7.53 17.93 -14.30
CA ALA A 76 6.52 18.79 -14.93
C ALA A 76 6.58 20.25 -14.47
N GLY A 77 7.16 20.52 -13.30
CA GLY A 77 7.39 21.87 -12.79
C GLY A 77 8.69 22.53 -13.28
N ARG A 78 9.50 21.83 -14.10
CA ARG A 78 10.63 22.48 -14.77
C ARG A 78 10.08 23.27 -15.96
N PRO A 79 10.33 24.58 -16.07
CA PRO A 79 10.12 25.26 -17.34
C PRO A 79 10.96 24.55 -18.39
N ASP A 80 10.36 24.23 -19.55
CA ASP A 80 11.13 24.03 -20.77
C ASP A 80 12.00 25.27 -20.92
N GLU A 81 13.30 25.14 -20.68
CA GLU A 81 14.26 26.20 -20.97
C GLU A 81 14.15 26.42 -22.49
N PRO A 82 13.67 27.59 -22.97
CA PRO A 82 13.73 27.86 -24.38
C PRO A 82 15.22 27.85 -24.76
N ASP A 83 15.53 27.01 -25.74
CA ASP A 83 16.85 26.87 -26.34
C ASP A 83 17.48 28.27 -26.52
N PRO A 84 18.59 28.60 -25.83
CA PRO A 84 19.23 29.90 -25.97
C PRO A 84 19.94 30.07 -27.32
N GLU A 85 19.91 29.09 -28.22
CA GLU A 85 20.53 29.16 -29.56
C GLU A 85 19.54 29.42 -30.70
N GLY A 86 18.61 30.35 -30.50
CA GLY A 86 18.02 31.12 -31.59
C GLY A 86 19.01 32.17 -32.11
N VAL A 87 20.10 31.73 -32.75
CA VAL A 87 21.07 32.60 -33.43
C VAL A 87 20.33 33.36 -34.56
N PRO A 88 20.50 34.70 -34.67
CA PRO A 88 19.70 35.58 -35.53
C PRO A 88 19.77 35.29 -37.03
#